data_AF-A0A327WR09-F1
#
_entry.id   AF-A0A327WR09-F1
#
_cell.length_a   1.000
_cell.length_b   1.000
_cell.length_c   1.000
_cell.angle_alpha   90.00
_cell.angle_beta   90.00
_cell.angle_gamma   90.00
#
_symmetry.space_group_name_H-M   'P 1'
#
loop_
_entity.id
_entity.type
_entity.pdbx_description
1 polymer ?
#
loop_
_entity_poly.entity_id
_entity_poly.type
_entity_poly.pdbx_seq_one_letter_code
_entity_poly.pdbx_strand_id
1 'polypeptide(L)' 'MKVTIETTQKEFEVVNVVLTRLVNELKGQPDALEKWRLNQIDLGRIERFRDTLRSAPVSE' A
#
# COMPACT_ATOMS: atom_id res chain seq x y z
N MET A 1 -13.71 -11.36 6.58
CA MET A 1 -12.58 -12.31 6.55
C MET A 1 -11.38 -11.60 7.17
N LYS A 2 -10.75 -12.16 8.21
CA LYS A 2 -9.58 -11.54 8.86
C LYS A 2 -8.34 -11.93 8.04
N VAL A 3 -7.58 -10.96 7.57
CA VAL A 3 -6.32 -11.20 6.83
C VAL A 3 -5.20 -11.35 7.85
N THR A 4 -4.46 -12.46 7.79
CA THR A 4 -3.21 -12.67 8.55
C THR A 4 -2.06 -12.63 7.56
N ILE A 5 -0.97 -11.95 7.92
CA ILE A 5 0.21 -11.83 7.06
C ILE A 5 1.30 -12.71 7.65
N GLU A 6 1.78 -13.67 6.86
CA GLU A 6 2.91 -14.53 7.18
C GLU A 6 4.19 -13.88 6.65
N THR A 7 4.87 -13.07 7.47
CA THR A 7 6.09 -12.33 7.10
C THR A 7 6.82 -11.90 8.38
N THR A 8 8.10 -11.53 8.26
CA THR A 8 8.81 -10.95 9.40
C THR A 8 8.33 -9.51 9.68
N GLN A 9 8.40 -9.10 10.95
CA GLN A 9 8.09 -7.71 11.34
C GLN A 9 8.89 -6.68 10.53
N LYS A 10 10.17 -6.98 10.24
CA LYS A 10 11.05 -6.10 9.47
C LYS A 10 10.61 -5.95 8.01
N GLU A 11 10.22 -7.04 7.35
CA GLU A 11 9.71 -6.99 5.97
C GLU A 11 8.41 -6.20 5.90
N PHE A 12 7.51 -6.42 6.87
CA PHE A 12 6.26 -5.69 6.99
C PHE A 12 6.47 -4.17 7.13
N GLU A 13 7.41 -3.74 7.96
CA GLU A 13 7.77 -2.32 8.11
C GLU A 13 8.30 -1.71 6.82
N VAL A 14 9.20 -2.41 6.11
CA VAL A 14 9.74 -1.95 4.84
C VAL A 14 8.62 -1.77 3.80
N VAL A 15 7.73 -2.76 3.67
CA VAL A 15 6.59 -2.69 2.74
C VAL A 15 5.69 -1.51 3.07
N ASN A 16 5.36 -1.29 4.34
CA ASN A 16 4.52 -0.17 4.76
C ASN A 16 5.14 1.20 4.45
N VAL A 17 6.45 1.36 4.66
CA VAL A 17 7.15 2.61 4.34
C VAL A 17 7.14 2.86 2.83
N VAL A 18 7.44 1.84 2.02
CA VAL A 18 7.45 1.95 0.56
C VAL A 18 6.05 2.28 0.02
N LEU A 19 5.01 1.58 0.47
CA LEU A 19 3.63 1.85 0.06
C LEU A 19 3.16 3.26 0.47
N THR A 20 3.58 3.74 1.64
CA THR A 20 3.25 5.10 2.08
C THR A 20 3.86 6.16 1.17
N ARG A 21 5.14 5.99 0.79
CA ARG A 21 5.81 6.90 -0.15
C ARG A 21 5.15 6.86 -1.52
N LEU A 22 4.91 5.67 -2.05
CA LEU A 22 4.25 5.48 -3.34
C LEU A 22 2.88 6.17 -3.40
N VAL A 23 2.03 5.97 -2.39
CA VAL A 23 0.72 6.64 -2.34
C VAL A 23 0.89 8.16 -2.35
N ASN A 24 1.83 8.70 -1.58
CA ASN A 24 2.05 10.14 -1.52
C ASN A 24 2.57 10.72 -2.85
N GLU A 25 3.40 9.97 -3.57
CA GLU A 25 3.90 10.35 -4.91
C GLU A 25 2.78 10.37 -5.95
N LEU A 26 1.84 9.41 -5.88
CA LEU A 26 0.74 9.30 -6.84
C LEU A 26 -0.45 10.21 -6.51
N LYS A 27 -0.65 10.54 -5.23
CA LYS A 27 -1.81 11.29 -4.77
C LYS A 27 -1.77 12.73 -5.26
N GLY A 28 -2.83 13.14 -5.97
CA GLY A 28 -2.92 14.48 -6.54
C GLY A 28 -1.99 14.72 -7.74
N GLN A 29 -1.35 13.66 -8.28
CA GLN A 29 -0.50 13.73 -9.46
C GLN A 29 -1.08 12.90 -10.63
N PRO A 30 -2.01 13.47 -11.43
CA PRO A 30 -2.60 12.77 -12.58
C PRO A 30 -1.56 12.23 -13.57
N ASP A 31 -0.51 13.02 -13.85
CA ASP A 31 0.55 12.63 -14.77
C ASP A 31 1.38 11.44 -14.27
N ALA A 32 1.59 11.34 -12.95
CA ALA A 32 2.30 10.22 -12.35
C ALA A 32 1.48 8.94 -12.44
N LEU A 33 0.17 9.03 -12.17
CA LEU A 33 -0.77 7.92 -12.36
C LEU A 33 -0.79 7.44 -13.82
N GLU A 34 -0.88 8.37 -14.78
CA GLU A 34 -0.88 8.04 -16.20
C GLU A 34 0.42 7.35 -16.65
N LYS A 35 1.59 7.85 -16.22
CA LYS A 35 2.89 7.22 -16.49
C LYS A 35 2.95 5.77 -16.02
N TRP A 36 2.27 5.47 -14.91
CA TRP A 36 2.20 4.14 -14.33
C TRP A 36 1.03 3.32 -14.87
N ARG A 37 0.24 3.87 -15.79
CA ARG A 37 -1.00 3.30 -16.32
C ARG A 37 -2.01 2.96 -15.22
N LEU A 38 -2.04 3.79 -14.19
CA LEU A 38 -2.97 3.71 -13.07
C LEU A 38 -4.06 4.78 -13.21
N ASN A 39 -5.23 4.51 -12.64
CA ASN A 39 -6.28 5.51 -12.47
C ASN A 39 -6.57 5.73 -10.97
N GLN A 40 -7.51 6.62 -10.67
CA GLN A 40 -7.91 6.96 -9.30
C GLN A 40 -8.50 5.75 -8.53
N ILE A 41 -9.16 4.83 -9.22
CA ILE A 41 -9.71 3.61 -8.60
C ILE A 41 -8.56 2.71 -8.15
N ASP A 42 -7.52 2.56 -8.98
CA ASP A 42 -6.35 1.76 -8.65
C ASP A 42 -5.56 2.37 -7.49
N LEU A 43 -5.38 3.70 -7.46
CA LEU A 43 -4.81 4.39 -6.30
C LEU A 43 -5.60 4.10 -5.02
N GLY A 44 -6.93 4.18 -5.06
CA GLY A 44 -7.78 3.85 -3.92
C GLY A 44 -7.68 2.38 -3.48
N ARG A 45 -7.40 1.45 -4.40
CA ARG A 45 -7.12 0.04 -4.06
C ARG A 45 -5.78 -0.10 -3.32
N ILE A 46 -4.75 0.60 -3.77
CA ILE A 46 -3.42 0.62 -3.13
C ILE A 46 -3.52 1.22 -1.72
N GLU A 47 -4.26 2.31 -1.56
CA GLU A 47 -4.52 2.93 -0.25
C GLU A 47 -5.19 1.93 0.72
N ARG A 48 -6.27 1.27 0.29
CA ARG A 48 -6.96 0.26 1.11
C ARG A 48 -6.09 -0.95 1.42
N PHE A 49 -5.24 -1.37 0.49
CA PHE A 49 -4.30 -2.47 0.72
C PHE A 49 -3.29 -2.11 1.81
N ARG A 50 -2.65 -0.94 1.70
CA ARG A 50 -1.75 -0.42 2.74
C ARG A 50 -2.44 -0.33 4.10
N ASP A 51 -3.67 0.19 4.14
CA ASP A 51 -4.41 0.35 5.40
C ASP A 51 -4.78 -1.01 6.00
N THR A 52 -5.14 -1.99 5.16
CA THR A 52 -5.34 -3.38 5.58
C THR A 52 -4.08 -3.95 6.19
N LEU A 53 -2.92 -3.78 5.53
CA LEU A 53 -1.63 -4.24 6.06
C LEU A 53 -1.38 -3.65 7.45
N ARG A 54 -1.48 -2.33 7.62
CA ARG A 54 -1.28 -1.64 8.91
C ARG A 54 -2.18 -2.14 10.04
N SER A 55 -3.37 -2.63 9.71
CA SER A 55 -4.34 -3.15 10.68
C SER A 55 -4.27 -4.66 10.91
N ALA A 56 -3.52 -5.38 10.06
CA ALA A 56 -3.46 -6.83 10.12
C ALA A 56 -2.56 -7.28 11.28
N PRO A 57 -2.93 -8.34 12.02
CA PRO A 57 -2.01 -8.99 12.94
C PRO A 57 -0.86 -9.61 12.13
N VAL A 58 0.37 -9.25 12.47
CA VAL A 58 1.58 -9.90 11.95
C VAL A 58 1.80 -11.16 12.78
N SER A 59 1.86 -12.32 12.13
CA SER A 59 2.28 -13.57 12.77
C SER A 59 3.73 -13.81 12.40
N GLU A 60 4.59 -13.93 13.41
CA GLU A 60 5.96 -14.44 13.24
C GLU A 60 5.98 -15.95 12.99
#